data_AF-A0A962WWX2-F1
#
_entry.id   AF-A0A962WWX2-F1
#
_cell.length_a   1.000
_cell.length_b   1.000
_cell.length_c   1.000
_cell.angle_alpha   90.00
_cell.angle_beta   90.00
_cell.angle_gamma   90.00
#
_symmetry.space_group_name_H-M   'P 1'
#
loop_
_entity.id
_entity.type
_entity.pdbx_description
1 polymer ?
#
loop_
_entity_poly.entity_id
_entity_poly.type
_entity_poly.pdbx_seq_one_letter_code
_entity_poly.pdbx_strand_id
1 'polypeptide(L)'
;MIFPFTPARQVTLPVYGSSELRFPVNNIYCVARNYGDHAREMGHDPDREQPFFFMKPANALVSDNDVFSLPDNSQDVHHEVEMVIALSQGGRHIDTDQALAHIYGYGVGLDMTCRDLQSIAKKAGR
;
A
#
# COMPACT_ATOMS: atom_id res chain seq x y z
N MET A 1 13.08 -24.03 -14.86
CA MET A 1 12.24 -24.48 -13.72
C MET A 1 10.97 -25.10 -14.30
N ILE A 2 10.48 -26.18 -13.71
CA ILE A 2 9.22 -26.83 -14.12
C ILE A 2 8.21 -26.57 -13.00
N PHE A 3 7.07 -25.98 -13.33
CA PHE A 3 5.98 -25.73 -12.38
C PHE A 3 4.83 -26.70 -12.68
N PRO A 4 4.07 -27.15 -11.66
CA PRO A 4 2.91 -28.02 -11.85
C PRO A 4 1.73 -27.31 -12.56
N PHE A 5 1.75 -25.98 -12.68
CA PHE A 5 0.77 -25.15 -13.38
C PHE A 5 1.41 -23.82 -13.80
N THR A 6 0.74 -23.07 -14.69
CA THR A 6 1.20 -21.74 -15.12
C THR A 6 1.24 -20.77 -13.92
N PRO A 7 2.39 -20.17 -13.60
CA PRO A 7 2.47 -19.21 -12.50
C PRO A 7 1.64 -17.96 -12.81
N ALA A 8 1.17 -17.28 -11.76
CA ALA A 8 0.49 -16.00 -11.91
C ALA A 8 1.40 -14.99 -12.63
N ARG A 9 0.79 -14.12 -13.45
CA ARG A 9 1.52 -13.03 -14.10
C ARG A 9 2.09 -12.09 -13.03
N GLN A 10 3.32 -11.64 -13.25
CA GLN A 10 3.94 -10.60 -12.42
C GLN A 10 3.05 -9.36 -12.40
N VAL A 11 2.64 -8.91 -11.21
CA VAL A 11 1.93 -7.63 -11.04
C VAL A 11 2.89 -6.50 -11.34
N THR A 12 2.44 -5.52 -12.12
CA THR A 12 3.25 -4.37 -12.54
C THR A 12 2.44 -3.08 -12.49
N LEU A 13 3.13 -1.94 -12.37
CA LEU A 13 2.56 -0.60 -12.55
C LEU A 13 3.11 0.08 -13.80
N PRO A 14 2.34 0.92 -14.51
CA PRO A 14 2.86 1.75 -15.59
C PRO A 14 3.85 2.79 -15.07
N VAL A 15 4.88 3.10 -15.87
CA VAL A 15 5.83 4.18 -15.58
C VAL A 15 5.43 5.40 -16.41
N TYR A 16 5.13 6.51 -15.74
CA TYR A 16 4.75 7.75 -16.42
C TYR A 16 5.82 8.21 -17.42
N GLY A 17 5.40 8.65 -18.60
CA GLY A 17 6.30 9.06 -19.68
C GLY A 17 6.87 7.92 -20.53
N SER A 18 6.47 6.66 -20.29
CA SER A 18 6.86 5.52 -21.11
C SER A 18 5.67 4.62 -21.43
N SER A 19 5.51 4.23 -22.69
CA SER A 19 4.54 3.22 -23.11
C SER A 19 5.00 1.79 -22.80
N GLU A 20 6.32 1.57 -22.74
CA GLU A 20 6.94 0.24 -22.67
C GLU A 20 7.35 -0.15 -21.25
N LEU A 21 7.78 0.82 -20.43
CA LEU A 21 8.29 0.53 -19.10
C LEU A 21 7.15 0.20 -18.13
N ARG A 22 7.44 -0.77 -17.26
CA ARG A 22 6.56 -1.28 -16.22
C ARG A 22 7.40 -1.53 -14.96
N PHE A 23 6.91 -1.09 -13.81
CA PHE A 23 7.55 -1.35 -12.52
C PHE A 23 7.03 -2.66 -11.93
N PRO A 24 7.87 -3.70 -11.70
CA PRO A 24 7.42 -4.96 -11.11
C PRO A 24 7.16 -4.80 -9.61
N VAL A 25 5.93 -5.13 -9.18
CA VAL A 25 5.52 -5.01 -7.78
C VAL A 25 5.78 -6.33 -7.05
N ASN A 26 6.50 -6.24 -5.93
CA ASN A 26 6.77 -7.40 -5.07
C ASN A 26 5.86 -7.42 -3.85
N ASN A 27 6.13 -6.57 -2.86
CA ASN A 27 5.36 -6.42 -1.63
C ASN A 27 4.84 -4.99 -1.53
N ILE A 28 3.66 -4.81 -0.93
CA ILE A 28 3.09 -3.49 -0.64
C ILE A 28 3.02 -3.35 0.87
N TYR A 29 3.77 -2.38 1.40
CA TYR A 29 3.75 -1.99 2.80
C TYR A 29 3.00 -0.67 2.93
N CYS A 30 2.12 -0.58 3.91
CA CYS A 30 1.30 0.59 4.21
C CYS A 30 1.63 1.06 5.62
N VAL A 31 1.63 2.36 5.85
CA VAL A 31 1.96 2.97 7.15
C VAL A 31 0.72 3.61 7.73
N ALA A 32 0.25 3.11 8.86
CA ALA A 32 -0.89 3.69 9.56
C ALA A 32 -0.43 4.82 10.48
N ARG A 33 -1.31 5.82 10.67
CA ARG A 33 -1.13 6.96 11.58
C ARG A 33 0.11 7.81 11.30
N ASN A 34 0.47 7.93 10.01
CA ASN A 34 1.66 8.65 9.58
C ASN A 34 1.44 10.15 9.31
N TYR A 35 0.21 10.65 9.48
CA TYR A 35 -0.13 12.07 9.36
C TYR A 35 -0.68 12.59 10.69
N GLY A 36 0.06 13.51 11.31
CA GLY A 36 -0.28 14.03 12.64
C GLY A 36 -1.63 14.76 12.70
N ASP A 37 -2.05 15.38 11.59
CA ASP A 37 -3.36 16.04 11.50
C ASP A 37 -4.52 15.03 11.40
N HIS A 38 -4.32 13.92 10.68
CA HIS A 38 -5.30 12.81 10.59
C HIS A 38 -5.43 12.04 11.92
N ALA A 39 -4.33 11.89 12.66
CA ALA A 39 -4.37 11.31 14.00
C ALA A 39 -5.29 12.13 14.93
N ARG A 40 -5.19 13.47 14.91
CA ARG A 40 -6.08 14.36 15.69
C ARG A 40 -7.53 14.28 15.24
N GLU A 41 -7.79 14.18 13.93
CA GLU A 41 -9.15 14.04 13.36
C GLU A 41 -9.84 12.73 13.79
N MET A 42 -9.08 11.63 13.90
CA MET A 42 -9.57 10.33 14.37
C MET A 42 -9.61 10.20 15.90
N GLY A 43 -9.39 11.29 16.64
CA GLY A 43 -9.42 11.32 18.11
C GLY A 43 -8.19 10.69 18.79
N HIS A 44 -7.09 10.52 18.05
CA HIS A 44 -5.82 10.01 18.56
C HIS A 44 -4.83 11.15 18.84
N ASP A 45 -3.98 10.96 19.84
CA ASP A 45 -2.89 11.88 20.18
C ASP A 45 -1.67 11.54 19.29
N PRO A 46 -1.28 12.42 18.34
CA PRO A 46 -0.19 12.15 17.39
C PRO A 46 1.17 11.96 18.07
N ASP A 47 1.35 12.43 19.31
CA ASP A 47 2.59 12.29 20.07
C ASP A 47 2.66 10.98 20.89
N ARG A 48 1.59 10.17 20.90
CA ARG A 48 1.49 8.98 21.76
C ARG A 48 1.70 7.64 21.08
N GLU A 49 1.51 7.52 19.77
CA GLU A 49 1.49 6.23 19.10
C GLU A 49 2.45 6.20 17.92
N GLN A 50 3.41 5.27 17.95
CA GLN A 50 4.34 5.08 16.84
C GLN A 50 3.57 4.60 15.59
N PRO A 51 3.97 5.05 14.38
CA PRO A 51 3.41 4.50 13.16
C PRO A 51 3.67 3.00 13.11
N PHE A 52 2.68 2.26 12.62
CA PHE A 52 2.78 0.82 12.45
C PHE A 52 2.50 0.43 11.01
N PHE A 53 2.98 -0.75 10.63
CA PHE A 53 2.89 -1.23 9.26
C PHE A 53 1.86 -2.35 9.14
N PHE A 54 1.19 -2.36 8.00
CA PHE A 54 0.43 -3.50 7.52
C PHE A 54 0.78 -3.73 6.05
N MET A 55 0.27 -4.83 5.48
CA MET A 55 0.58 -5.20 4.10
C MET A 55 -0.69 -5.44 3.30
N LYS A 56 -0.60 -5.12 2.01
CA LYS A 56 -1.54 -5.60 0.99
C LYS A 56 -0.80 -6.56 0.05
N PRO A 57 -1.44 -7.64 -0.41
CA PRO A 57 -0.82 -8.50 -1.40
C PRO A 57 -0.73 -7.74 -2.73
N ALA A 58 0.32 -8.01 -3.54
CA ALA A 58 0.55 -7.27 -4.79
C ALA A 58 -0.66 -7.32 -5.74
N ASN A 59 -1.37 -8.46 -5.78
CA ASN A 59 -2.56 -8.66 -6.59
C ASN A 59 -3.81 -7.90 -6.11
N ALA A 60 -3.74 -7.15 -5.01
CA ALA A 60 -4.79 -6.21 -4.63
C ALA A 60 -4.71 -4.88 -5.39
N LEU A 61 -3.63 -4.64 -6.15
CA LEU A 61 -3.52 -3.44 -6.98
C LEU A 61 -4.50 -3.46 -8.14
N VAL A 62 -5.24 -2.37 -8.26
CA VAL A 62 -5.97 -2.00 -9.47
C VAL A 62 -5.15 -0.90 -10.16
N SER A 63 -4.83 -1.10 -11.44
CA SER A 63 -3.96 -0.19 -12.21
C SER A 63 -4.41 -0.12 -13.67
N ASP A 64 -3.70 0.63 -14.52
CA ASP A 64 -4.01 0.76 -15.95
C ASP A 64 -5.44 1.27 -16.26
N ASN A 65 -5.98 2.13 -15.38
CA ASN A 65 -7.36 2.63 -15.41
C ASN A 65 -8.43 1.52 -15.33
N ASP A 66 -8.08 0.37 -14.75
CA ASP A 66 -9.05 -0.68 -14.45
C ASP A 66 -10.03 -0.23 -13.36
N VAL A 67 -11.20 -0.89 -13.32
CA VAL A 67 -12.30 -0.50 -12.45
C VAL A 67 -12.12 -1.11 -11.06
N PHE A 68 -12.17 -0.28 -10.02
CA PHE A 68 -12.24 -0.76 -8.65
C PHE A 68 -13.66 -1.24 -8.33
N SER A 69 -13.81 -2.54 -8.07
CA SER A 69 -15.07 -3.14 -7.60
C SER A 69 -15.20 -3.03 -6.09
N LEU A 70 -16.35 -2.57 -5.61
CA LEU A 70 -16.65 -2.58 -4.16
C LEU A 70 -16.72 -4.03 -3.65
N PRO A 71 -16.10 -4.35 -2.50
CA PRO A 71 -16.19 -5.70 -1.92
C PRO A 71 -17.61 -6.06 -1.46
N ASP A 72 -18.09 -7.24 -1.83
CA ASP A 72 -19.45 -7.72 -1.52
C ASP A 72 -19.72 -7.87 -0.01
N ASN A 73 -18.66 -8.04 0.78
CA ASN A 73 -18.74 -8.32 2.22
C ASN A 73 -18.61 -7.06 3.10
N SER A 74 -18.68 -5.87 2.52
CA SER A 74 -18.65 -4.60 3.25
C SER A 74 -19.80 -3.70 2.81
N GLN A 75 -20.31 -2.92 3.75
CA GLN A 75 -21.28 -1.85 3.50
C GLN A 75 -20.68 -0.46 3.73
N ASP A 76 -19.41 -0.40 4.15
CA ASP A 76 -18.72 0.83 4.52
C ASP A 76 -17.28 0.80 4.01
N VAL A 77 -17.07 1.33 2.81
CA VAL A 77 -15.78 1.34 2.13
C VAL A 77 -15.22 2.75 2.08
N HIS A 78 -14.09 2.95 2.75
CA HIS A 78 -13.36 4.22 2.80
C HIS A 78 -12.22 4.23 1.80
N HIS A 79 -11.85 5.44 1.36
CA HIS A 79 -10.65 5.71 0.59
C HIS A 79 -9.73 6.62 1.42
N GLU A 80 -8.43 6.31 1.43
CA GLU A 80 -7.38 7.16 1.99
C GLU A 80 -6.39 7.46 0.86
N VAL A 81 -6.17 8.74 0.56
CA VAL A 81 -5.21 9.15 -0.48
C VAL A 81 -3.82 9.14 0.10
N GLU A 82 -2.92 8.39 -0.54
CA GLU A 82 -1.58 8.15 -0.01
C GLU A 82 -0.49 8.43 -1.05
N MET A 83 0.66 8.92 -0.58
CA MET A 83 1.88 8.96 -1.36
C MET A 83 2.49 7.55 -1.44
N VAL A 84 2.67 7.04 -2.65
CA VAL A 84 3.29 5.74 -2.89
C VAL A 84 4.76 5.93 -3.25
N ILE A 85 5.63 5.17 -2.60
CA ILE A 85 7.07 5.15 -2.85
C ILE A 85 7.43 3.80 -3.45
N ALA A 86 7.94 3.79 -4.68
CA ALA A 86 8.44 2.60 -5.35
C ALA A 86 9.93 2.43 -5.07
N LEU A 87 10.34 1.25 -4.59
CA LEU A 87 11.75 0.97 -4.26
C LEU A 87 12.44 0.18 -5.38
N SER A 88 13.57 0.65 -5.87
CA SER A 88 14.40 -0.06 -6.86
C SER A 88 15.34 -1.08 -6.23
N GLN A 89 15.64 -0.92 -4.94
CA GLN A 89 16.68 -1.67 -4.24
C GLN A 89 16.20 -2.13 -2.87
N GLY A 90 16.53 -3.37 -2.51
CA GLY A 90 16.34 -3.88 -1.15
C GLY A 90 17.44 -3.43 -0.20
N GLY A 91 17.35 -3.86 1.06
CA GLY A 91 18.35 -3.60 2.07
C GLY A 91 17.84 -3.98 3.46
N ARG A 92 18.71 -3.92 4.47
CA ARG A 92 18.35 -4.16 5.86
C ARG A 92 19.12 -3.19 6.74
N HIS A 93 18.43 -2.57 7.70
CA HIS A 93 18.98 -1.50 8.55
C HIS A 93 19.62 -0.37 7.71
N ILE A 94 18.87 0.12 6.72
CA ILE A 94 19.32 1.21 5.85
C ILE A 94 19.38 2.49 6.69
N ASP A 95 20.52 3.17 6.68
CA ASP A 95 20.68 4.46 7.34
C ASP A 95 19.77 5.51 6.68
N THR A 96 19.23 6.42 7.49
CA THR A 96 18.22 7.39 7.05
C THR A 96 18.72 8.33 5.95
N ASP A 97 20.01 8.65 5.93
CA ASP A 97 20.66 9.47 4.91
C ASP A 97 20.82 8.75 3.56
N GLN A 98 20.86 7.41 3.57
CA GLN A 98 20.94 6.57 2.38
C GLN A 98 19.56 6.15 1.85
N ALA A 99 18.50 6.30 2.64
CA ALA A 99 17.17 5.79 2.31
C ALA A 99 16.63 6.26 0.94
N LEU A 100 16.86 7.53 0.58
CA LEU A 100 16.37 8.08 -0.69
C LEU A 100 17.03 7.43 -1.92
N ALA A 101 18.24 6.90 -1.79
CA ALA A 101 18.94 6.22 -2.89
C ALA A 101 18.28 4.89 -3.29
N HIS A 102 17.43 4.32 -2.43
CA HIS A 102 16.67 3.10 -2.71
C HIS A 102 15.37 3.36 -3.48
N ILE A 103 14.96 4.63 -3.62
CA ILE A 103 13.70 5.00 -4.27
C ILE A 103 13.88 5.00 -5.78
N TYR A 104 13.03 4.24 -6.47
CA TYR A 104 12.88 4.28 -7.93
C TYR A 104 12.06 5.50 -8.37
N GLY A 105 10.95 5.75 -7.68
CA GLY A 105 10.02 6.81 -8.03
C GLY A 105 8.83 6.88 -7.08
N TYR A 106 7.90 7.75 -7.43
CA TYR A 106 6.74 8.10 -6.60
C TYR A 106 5.45 8.01 -7.40
N GLY A 107 4.34 7.86 -6.69
CA GLY A 107 3.00 7.90 -7.26
C GLY A 107 1.95 8.28 -6.22
N VAL A 108 0.69 8.28 -6.64
CA VAL A 108 -0.48 8.47 -5.77
C VAL A 108 -1.25 7.16 -5.75
N GLY A 109 -1.65 6.72 -4.57
CA GLY A 109 -2.46 5.53 -4.36
C GLY A 109 -3.70 5.83 -3.53
N LEU A 110 -4.69 4.95 -3.63
CA LEU A 110 -5.83 4.92 -2.73
C LEU A 110 -5.72 3.66 -1.86
N ASP A 111 -5.55 3.84 -0.55
CA ASP A 111 -5.77 2.76 0.39
C ASP A 111 -7.27 2.58 0.59
N MET A 112 -7.81 1.60 -0.12
CA MET A 112 -9.20 1.18 0.02
C MET A 112 -9.36 0.27 1.24
N THR A 113 -10.28 0.63 2.13
CA THR A 113 -10.52 -0.06 3.40
C THR A 113 -12.00 -0.36 3.62
N CYS A 114 -12.35 -1.63 3.82
CA CYS A 114 -13.64 -2.03 4.40
C CYS A 114 -13.66 -1.64 5.89
N ARG A 115 -14.17 -0.45 6.19
CA ARG A 115 -14.03 0.20 7.50
C ARG A 115 -14.82 -0.51 8.59
N ASP A 116 -15.98 -1.03 8.23
CA ASP A 116 -16.81 -1.89 9.08
C ASP A 116 -16.02 -3.12 9.55
N LEU A 117 -15.39 -3.86 8.63
CA LEU A 117 -14.58 -5.04 8.93
C LEU A 117 -13.34 -4.68 9.75
N GLN A 118 -12.66 -3.59 9.42
CA GLN A 118 -11.52 -3.10 10.20
C GLN A 118 -11.93 -2.77 11.64
N SER A 119 -13.09 -2.14 11.84
CA SER A 119 -13.60 -1.79 13.16
C SER A 119 -13.92 -3.03 14.00
N ILE A 120 -14.44 -4.09 13.37
CA ILE A 120 -14.66 -5.40 14.01
C ILE A 120 -13.32 -6.03 14.42
N ALA A 121 -12.30 -5.98 13.55
CA ALA A 121 -10.96 -6.49 13.85
C ALA A 121 -10.33 -5.77 15.04
N LYS A 122 -10.35 -4.42 15.04
CA LYS A 122 -9.85 -3.58 16.14
C LYS A 122 -10.51 -3.91 17.48
N LYS A 123 -11.84 -4.06 17.52
CA LYS A 123 -12.58 -4.44 18.74
C LYS A 123 -12.16 -5.81 19.29
N ALA A 124 -11.71 -6.70 18.41
CA ALA A 124 -11.19 -8.02 18.77
C ALA A 124 -9.68 -8.02 19.07
N GLY A 125 -9.01 -6.85 19.05
CA GLY A 125 -7.56 -6.73 19.28
C GLY A 125 -6.70 -7.31 18.16
N ARG A 126 -7.19 -7.25 16.91
CA ARG A 126 -6.54 -7.76 15.70
C ARG A 126 -6.25 -6.65 14.70
#